data_AF-A0A117SQV9-F1
#
_entry.id   AF-A0A117SQV9-F1
#
_cell.length_a   1.000
_cell.length_b   1.000
_cell.length_c   1.000
_cell.angle_alpha   90.00
_cell.angle_beta   90.00
_cell.angle_gamma   90.00
#
_symmetry.space_group_name_H-M   'P 1'
#
loop_
_entity.id
_entity.type
_entity.pdbx_description
1 polymer ?
#
loop_
_entity_poly.entity_id
_entity_poly.type
_entity_poly.pdbx_seq_one_letter_code
_entity_poly.pdbx_strand_id
1 'polypeptide(L)'
;MASPLPVYFNGLKVTNYSTWINASSTVTIIARSQVLNNGTMFTPSITNKTVIIDGPTTLTITWTPKYLVSITSTKPVYVDDKLTINYMAWLIPGTTLTIRAPTYNVYGGLVLYQPNITAVTITVNKPISLTITYTPNYTRLYIVTVVVMIVFIITAITLRRKRHK
;
A
#
# COMPACT_ATOMS: atom_id res chain seq x y z
N MET A 1 15.95 33.46 -4.65
CA MET A 1 15.51 32.06 -4.56
C MET A 1 14.02 32.04 -4.30
N ALA A 2 13.29 31.16 -4.99
CA ALA A 2 11.85 30.96 -4.78
C ALA A 2 11.53 29.46 -4.60
N SER A 3 10.68 29.17 -3.63
CA SER A 3 10.17 27.83 -3.32
C SER A 3 8.75 27.94 -2.75
N PRO A 4 7.79 27.13 -3.23
CA PRO A 4 6.42 27.14 -2.70
C PRO A 4 6.33 26.56 -1.27
N LEU A 5 7.30 25.73 -0.85
CA LEU A 5 7.38 25.19 0.52
C LEU A 5 8.69 25.61 1.21
N PRO A 6 8.74 25.66 2.55
CA PRO A 6 9.92 26.12 3.27
C PRO A 6 11.17 25.26 3.01
N VAL A 7 12.29 25.94 2.78
CA VAL A 7 13.64 25.36 2.62
C VAL A 7 14.62 26.07 3.53
N TYR A 8 15.81 25.52 3.71
CA TYR A 8 16.89 26.13 4.48
C TYR A 8 17.97 26.68 3.55
N PHE A 9 18.19 28.00 3.60
CA PHE A 9 19.26 28.71 2.92
C PHE A 9 20.32 29.10 3.96
N ASN A 10 21.52 28.51 3.91
CA ASN A 10 22.54 28.67 4.95
C ASN A 10 21.99 28.50 6.38
N GLY A 11 21.07 27.54 6.57
CA GLY A 11 20.41 27.29 7.86
C GLY A 11 19.20 28.19 8.17
N LEU A 12 18.92 29.22 7.36
CA LEU A 12 17.74 30.07 7.51
C LEU A 12 16.54 29.47 6.78
N LYS A 13 15.42 29.28 7.49
CA LYS A 13 14.17 28.77 6.92
C LYS A 13 13.47 29.86 6.10
N VAL A 14 13.30 29.64 4.80
CA VAL A 14 12.76 30.63 3.85
C VAL A 14 11.89 29.97 2.77
N THR A 15 11.00 30.74 2.16
CA THR A 15 10.19 30.35 0.97
C THR A 15 10.51 31.23 -0.23
N ASN A 16 10.69 32.54 0.00
CA ASN A 16 11.25 33.48 -0.95
C ASN A 16 12.39 34.24 -0.26
N TYR A 17 13.57 34.29 -0.89
CA TYR A 17 14.74 34.91 -0.31
C TYR A 17 15.64 35.55 -1.37
N SER A 18 16.04 36.79 -1.14
CA SER A 18 16.96 37.56 -1.97
C SER A 18 17.94 38.30 -1.07
N THR A 19 19.23 38.19 -1.36
CA THR A 19 20.27 38.90 -0.61
C THR A 19 21.51 39.10 -1.48
N TRP A 20 22.37 40.03 -1.06
CA TRP A 20 23.70 40.21 -1.63
C TRP A 20 24.67 39.23 -1.00
N ILE A 21 25.50 38.61 -1.83
CA ILE A 21 26.51 37.62 -1.42
C ILE A 21 27.78 37.94 -2.18
N ASN A 22 28.92 37.91 -1.48
CA ASN A 22 30.21 38.16 -2.11
C ASN A 22 30.50 37.10 -3.18
N ALA A 23 31.14 37.52 -4.27
CA ALA A 23 31.59 36.60 -5.31
C ALA A 23 32.49 35.51 -4.70
N SER A 24 32.40 34.31 -5.27
CA SER A 24 33.08 33.08 -4.83
C SER A 24 32.73 32.61 -3.42
N SER A 25 31.67 33.15 -2.82
CA SER A 25 31.11 32.59 -1.58
C SER A 25 30.33 31.32 -1.87
N THR A 26 30.37 30.40 -0.91
CA THR A 26 29.62 29.16 -0.95
C THR A 26 28.31 29.27 -0.19
N VAL A 27 27.22 28.82 -0.81
CA VAL A 27 25.89 28.78 -0.24
C VAL A 27 25.39 27.35 -0.17
N THR A 28 24.77 26.98 0.94
CA THR A 28 24.15 25.68 1.16
C THR A 28 22.62 25.81 1.18
N ILE A 29 21.97 24.92 0.44
CA ILE A 29 20.52 24.86 0.33
C ILE A 29 20.09 23.45 0.70
N ILE A 30 19.22 23.35 1.70
CA ILE A 30 18.68 22.08 2.18
C ILE A 30 17.16 22.17 2.11
N ALA A 31 16.53 21.28 1.35
CA ALA A 31 15.09 21.10 1.38
C ALA A 31 14.78 19.66 1.80
N ARG A 32 13.80 19.52 2.70
CA ARG A 32 13.39 18.22 3.23
C ARG A 32 11.99 17.91 2.74
N SER A 33 11.75 16.65 2.42
CA SER A 33 10.40 16.18 2.09
C SER A 33 9.42 16.54 3.20
N GLN A 34 8.23 17.02 2.82
CA GLN A 34 7.18 17.41 3.75
C GLN A 34 6.06 16.38 3.67
N VAL A 35 5.77 15.71 4.78
CA VAL A 35 4.68 14.73 4.88
C VAL A 35 3.48 15.41 5.54
N LEU A 36 2.33 15.37 4.87
CA LEU A 36 1.06 15.85 5.39
C LEU A 36 0.27 14.71 6.03
N ASN A 37 -0.57 15.05 7.00
CA ASN A 37 -1.41 14.08 7.73
C ASN A 37 -2.41 13.33 6.85
N ASN A 38 -2.71 13.86 5.65
CA ASN A 38 -3.63 13.25 4.70
C ASN A 38 -2.98 12.15 3.84
N GLY A 39 -1.70 11.79 4.07
CA GLY A 39 -1.00 10.80 3.26
C GLY A 39 -0.46 11.35 1.93
N THR A 40 -0.23 12.67 1.84
CA THR A 40 0.51 13.31 0.75
C THR A 40 1.90 13.71 1.22
N MET A 41 2.93 13.44 0.42
CA MET A 41 4.30 13.86 0.67
C MET A 41 4.77 14.73 -0.48
N PHE A 42 5.31 15.91 -0.19
CA PHE A 42 6.00 16.72 -1.18
C PHE A 42 7.49 16.46 -1.11
N THR A 43 8.09 16.13 -2.25
CA THR A 43 9.52 15.87 -2.41
C THR A 43 10.16 17.03 -3.17
N PRO A 44 11.23 17.66 -2.66
CA PRO A 44 11.86 18.76 -3.36
C PRO A 44 12.73 18.23 -4.51
N SER A 45 12.84 19.01 -5.58
CA SER A 45 13.77 18.76 -6.70
C SER A 45 15.25 18.75 -6.27
N ILE A 46 15.57 19.37 -5.14
CA ILE A 46 16.91 19.45 -4.57
C ILE A 46 16.80 19.15 -3.08
N THR A 47 17.51 18.13 -2.58
CA THR A 47 17.51 17.81 -1.14
C THR A 47 18.62 18.53 -0.38
N ASN A 48 19.84 18.48 -0.90
CA ASN A 48 21.00 19.19 -0.37
C ASN A 48 21.86 19.61 -1.55
N LYS A 49 22.14 20.91 -1.67
CA LYS A 49 22.98 21.47 -2.74
C LYS A 49 23.85 22.58 -2.20
N THR A 50 25.11 22.50 -2.56
CA THR A 50 26.08 23.57 -2.34
C THR A 50 26.33 24.25 -3.68
N VAL A 51 26.31 25.58 -3.70
CA VAL A 51 26.50 26.40 -4.89
C VAL A 51 27.54 27.47 -4.59
N ILE A 52 28.51 27.63 -5.50
CA ILE A 52 29.46 28.75 -5.47
C ILE A 52 28.83 29.90 -6.27
N ILE A 53 28.80 31.09 -5.68
CA ILE A 53 28.16 32.28 -6.27
C ILE A 53 29.24 33.14 -6.93
N ASP A 54 29.43 32.98 -8.23
CA ASP A 54 30.38 33.81 -9.00
C ASP A 54 29.68 34.91 -9.83
N GLY A 55 28.36 35.01 -9.74
CA GLY A 55 27.56 36.04 -10.40
C GLY A 55 26.08 35.98 -10.03
N PRO A 56 25.23 36.84 -10.62
CA PRO A 56 23.79 36.85 -10.35
C PRO A 56 23.17 35.48 -10.58
N THR A 57 22.61 34.90 -9.52
CA THR A 57 22.12 33.51 -9.54
C THR A 57 20.67 33.45 -9.08
N THR A 58 19.81 32.88 -9.93
CA THR A 58 18.42 32.57 -9.58
C THR A 58 18.26 31.08 -9.34
N LEU A 59 17.72 30.72 -8.18
CA LEU A 59 17.44 29.34 -7.79
C LEU A 59 15.94 29.17 -7.55
N THR A 60 15.37 28.18 -8.23
CA THR A 60 13.97 27.80 -8.09
C THR A 60 13.92 26.35 -7.64
N ILE A 61 13.19 26.09 -6.56
CA ILE A 61 13.01 24.73 -6.03
C ILE A 61 11.58 24.32 -6.32
N THR A 62 11.42 23.35 -7.22
CA THR A 62 10.14 22.71 -7.49
C THR A 62 9.90 21.56 -6.53
N TRP A 63 8.63 21.22 -6.32
CA TRP A 63 8.20 20.15 -5.43
C TRP A 63 7.24 19.22 -6.15
N THR A 64 7.49 17.93 -6.05
CA THR A 64 6.66 16.89 -6.66
C THR A 64 5.90 16.12 -5.58
N PRO A 65 4.57 15.96 -5.71
CA PRO A 65 3.80 15.17 -4.76
C PRO A 65 4.09 13.69 -4.94
N LYS A 66 3.94 12.95 -3.84
CA LYS A 66 3.80 11.50 -3.76
C LYS A 66 2.63 11.19 -2.85
N TYR A 67 1.91 10.12 -3.13
CA TYR A 67 0.77 9.67 -2.34
C TYR A 67 1.10 8.37 -1.62
N LEU A 68 0.69 8.30 -0.36
CA LEU A 68 0.79 7.09 0.42
C LEU A 68 -0.25 6.08 -0.09
N VAL A 69 0.24 4.90 -0.45
CA VAL A 69 -0.60 3.74 -0.74
C VAL A 69 -0.39 2.72 0.35
N SER A 70 -1.49 2.33 1.00
CA SER A 70 -1.54 1.30 2.03
C SER A 70 -2.52 0.21 1.60
N ILE A 71 -2.05 -1.03 1.50
CA ILE A 71 -2.87 -2.20 1.19
C ILE A 71 -2.68 -3.19 2.32
N THR A 72 -3.76 -3.52 3.00
CA THR A 72 -3.76 -4.46 4.12
C THR A 72 -4.65 -5.64 3.82
N SER A 73 -4.26 -6.83 4.29
CA SER A 73 -5.09 -8.01 4.13
C SER A 73 -4.97 -9.00 5.29
N THR A 74 -6.07 -9.71 5.56
CA THR A 74 -6.10 -10.78 6.57
C THR A 74 -5.44 -12.07 6.10
N LYS A 75 -5.16 -12.23 4.80
CA LYS A 75 -4.35 -13.32 4.23
C LYS A 75 -3.41 -12.75 3.17
N PRO A 76 -2.34 -13.46 2.79
CA PRO A 76 -1.40 -12.93 1.79
C PRO A 76 -2.09 -12.61 0.45
N VAL A 77 -1.62 -11.55 -0.19
CA VAL A 77 -2.05 -11.07 -1.51
C VAL A 77 -0.83 -10.69 -2.32
N TYR A 78 -0.93 -10.69 -3.65
CA TYR A 78 0.11 -10.18 -4.53
C TYR A 78 -0.11 -8.69 -4.79
N VAL A 79 0.91 -7.88 -4.59
CA VAL A 79 0.98 -6.48 -5.04
C VAL A 79 2.16 -6.40 -6.01
N ASP A 80 1.89 -6.13 -7.28
CA ASP A 80 2.86 -6.22 -8.39
C ASP A 80 3.67 -7.52 -8.34
N ASP A 81 2.95 -8.64 -8.30
CA ASP A 81 3.48 -10.01 -8.23
C ASP A 81 4.30 -10.35 -6.97
N LYS A 82 4.41 -9.44 -6.00
CA LYS A 82 5.03 -9.70 -4.70
C LYS A 82 4.00 -10.09 -3.65
N LEU A 83 4.14 -11.29 -3.09
CA LEU A 83 3.28 -11.78 -2.01
C LEU A 83 3.51 -11.00 -0.70
N THR A 84 2.46 -10.43 -0.12
CA THR A 84 2.50 -9.68 1.14
C THR A 84 1.14 -9.68 1.85
N ILE A 85 1.13 -9.43 3.16
CA ILE A 85 -0.09 -9.14 3.96
C ILE A 85 -0.29 -7.63 4.19
N ASN A 86 0.78 -6.86 4.02
CA ASN A 86 0.79 -5.41 4.21
C ASN A 86 1.76 -4.79 3.20
N TYR A 87 1.26 -3.86 2.41
CA TYR A 87 2.05 -3.05 1.48
C TYR A 87 1.87 -1.58 1.84
N MET A 88 2.97 -0.87 2.04
CA MET A 88 2.96 0.55 2.33
C MET A 88 4.08 1.24 1.57
N ALA A 89 3.74 2.17 0.67
CA ALA A 89 4.71 2.88 -0.15
C ALA A 89 4.26 4.29 -0.52
N TRP A 90 5.23 5.20 -0.67
CA TRP A 90 5.02 6.53 -1.24
C TRP A 90 5.25 6.50 -2.74
N LEU A 91 4.18 6.64 -3.51
CA LEU A 91 4.21 6.50 -4.96
C LEU A 91 3.94 7.82 -5.66
N ILE A 92 4.53 8.00 -6.85
CA ILE A 92 4.29 9.19 -7.66
C ILE A 92 2.87 9.12 -8.28
N PRO A 93 2.24 10.27 -8.53
CA PRO A 93 0.99 10.31 -9.27
C PRO A 93 1.14 9.63 -10.65
N GLY A 94 0.14 8.85 -11.04
CA GLY A 94 0.13 8.08 -12.29
C GLY A 94 0.73 6.67 -12.18
N THR A 95 1.42 6.31 -11.09
CA THR A 95 1.84 4.93 -10.86
C THR A 95 0.63 4.00 -10.82
N THR A 96 0.71 2.87 -11.52
CA THR A 96 -0.30 1.81 -11.48
C THR A 96 0.21 0.64 -10.64
N LEU A 97 -0.64 0.10 -9.78
CA LEU A 97 -0.37 -1.13 -9.03
C LEU A 97 -1.39 -2.20 -9.41
N THR A 98 -0.91 -3.44 -9.58
CA THR A 98 -1.77 -4.61 -9.80
C THR A 98 -1.85 -5.41 -8.52
N ILE A 99 -3.06 -5.57 -7.99
CA ILE A 99 -3.33 -6.40 -6.82
C ILE A 99 -4.06 -7.66 -7.23
N ARG A 100 -3.62 -8.82 -6.72
CA ARG A 100 -4.29 -10.12 -6.89
C ARG A 100 -4.41 -10.83 -5.56
N ALA A 101 -5.62 -11.16 -5.17
CA ALA A 101 -5.92 -11.91 -3.96
C ALA A 101 -6.38 -13.32 -4.34
N PRO A 102 -5.58 -14.37 -4.06
CA PRO A 102 -5.96 -15.75 -4.33
C PRO A 102 -6.94 -16.25 -3.27
N THR A 103 -7.74 -17.26 -3.60
CA THR A 103 -8.52 -17.98 -2.58
C THR A 103 -7.64 -18.92 -1.77
N TYR A 104 -7.99 -19.14 -0.50
CA TYR A 104 -7.23 -20.04 0.39
C TYR A 104 -8.08 -21.22 0.86
N ASN A 105 -7.57 -22.44 0.67
CA ASN A 105 -8.20 -23.66 1.16
C ASN A 105 -7.73 -24.00 2.59
N VAL A 106 -8.65 -24.45 3.42
CA VAL A 106 -8.37 -25.01 4.75
C VAL A 106 -9.10 -26.35 4.88
N TYR A 107 -8.63 -27.22 5.77
CA TYR A 107 -9.19 -28.57 6.01
C TYR A 107 -9.29 -29.40 4.73
N GLY A 108 -8.22 -29.45 3.94
CA GLY A 108 -8.21 -30.20 2.67
C GLY A 108 -9.17 -29.65 1.61
N GLY A 109 -9.58 -28.38 1.72
CA GLY A 109 -10.51 -27.75 0.76
C GLY A 109 -11.98 -27.87 1.14
N LEU A 110 -12.29 -28.26 2.38
CA LEU A 110 -13.65 -28.22 2.93
C LEU A 110 -14.11 -26.79 3.25
N VAL A 111 -13.16 -25.91 3.56
CA VAL A 111 -13.41 -24.48 3.79
C VAL A 111 -12.58 -23.67 2.82
N LEU A 112 -13.24 -22.82 2.04
CA LEU A 112 -12.62 -21.95 1.05
C LEU A 112 -12.74 -20.50 1.52
N TYR A 113 -11.62 -19.84 1.81
CA TYR A 113 -11.61 -18.40 2.07
C TYR A 113 -11.56 -17.63 0.77
N GLN A 114 -12.58 -16.82 0.54
CA GLN A 114 -12.75 -16.01 -0.66
C GLN A 114 -12.48 -14.55 -0.33
N PRO A 115 -11.61 -13.86 -1.09
CA PRO A 115 -11.38 -12.44 -0.88
C PRO A 115 -12.59 -11.63 -1.35
N ASN A 116 -12.80 -10.46 -0.75
CA ASN A 116 -13.79 -9.49 -1.23
C ASN A 116 -13.44 -8.91 -2.62
N ILE A 117 -12.16 -8.94 -3.01
CA ILE A 117 -11.64 -8.50 -4.31
C ILE A 117 -10.63 -9.53 -4.78
N THR A 118 -10.82 -10.13 -5.96
CA THR A 118 -9.89 -11.13 -6.53
C THR A 118 -8.72 -10.50 -7.28
N ALA A 119 -8.99 -9.45 -8.06
CA ALA A 119 -7.98 -8.68 -8.74
C ALA A 119 -8.44 -7.24 -8.95
N VAL A 120 -7.52 -6.29 -8.82
CA VAL A 120 -7.78 -4.87 -9.10
C VAL A 120 -6.50 -4.20 -9.56
N THR A 121 -6.62 -3.30 -10.53
CA THR A 121 -5.55 -2.38 -10.90
C THR A 121 -5.94 -1.00 -10.37
N ILE A 122 -5.06 -0.38 -9.59
CA ILE A 122 -5.27 0.97 -9.06
C ILE A 122 -4.29 1.94 -9.69
N THR A 123 -4.78 3.12 -10.08
CA THR A 123 -3.93 4.24 -10.51
C THR A 123 -3.83 5.24 -9.39
N VAL A 124 -2.61 5.55 -8.99
CA VAL A 124 -2.32 6.46 -7.87
C VAL A 124 -2.53 7.90 -8.33
N ASN A 125 -3.67 8.49 -7.97
CA ASN A 125 -3.96 9.92 -8.20
C ASN A 125 -4.23 10.71 -6.90
N LYS A 126 -4.33 9.99 -5.78
CA LYS A 126 -4.51 10.50 -4.43
C LYS A 126 -4.03 9.42 -3.43
N PRO A 127 -3.97 9.72 -2.13
CA PRO A 127 -3.70 8.70 -1.12
C PRO A 127 -4.74 7.56 -1.18
N ILE A 128 -4.28 6.31 -1.10
CA ILE A 128 -5.13 5.12 -1.24
C ILE A 128 -4.93 4.22 -0.02
N SER A 129 -6.04 3.86 0.62
CA SER A 129 -6.10 2.81 1.63
C SER A 129 -7.04 1.72 1.14
N LEU A 130 -6.52 0.52 0.94
CA LEU A 130 -7.28 -0.66 0.50
C LEU A 130 -7.19 -1.76 1.55
N THR A 131 -8.34 -2.29 1.95
CA THR A 131 -8.43 -3.42 2.87
C THR A 131 -9.05 -4.60 2.17
N ILE A 132 -8.31 -5.70 2.10
CA ILE A 132 -8.75 -6.96 1.50
C ILE A 132 -9.08 -7.93 2.62
N THR A 133 -10.36 -8.28 2.73
CA THR A 133 -10.86 -9.22 3.72
C THR A 133 -11.20 -10.53 3.06
N TYR A 134 -11.21 -11.60 3.86
CA TYR A 134 -11.51 -12.95 3.41
C TYR A 134 -12.70 -13.50 4.17
N THR A 135 -13.71 -13.95 3.43
CA THR A 135 -14.91 -14.59 3.98
C THR A 135 -14.78 -16.11 3.80
N PRO A 136 -14.94 -16.91 4.86
CA PRO A 136 -14.96 -18.36 4.74
C PRO A 136 -16.25 -18.86 4.08
N ASN A 137 -16.11 -19.80 3.15
CA ASN A 137 -17.19 -20.54 2.52
C ASN A 137 -17.17 -22.00 3.01
N TYR A 138 -18.26 -22.40 3.68
CA TYR A 138 -18.40 -23.70 4.34
C TYR A 138 -19.27 -24.69 3.55
N THR A 139 -19.70 -24.38 2.32
CA THR A 139 -20.63 -25.22 1.55
C THR A 139 -20.15 -26.67 1.43
N ARG A 140 -18.86 -26.89 1.15
CA ARG A 140 -18.29 -28.24 1.05
C ARG A 140 -18.29 -28.98 2.37
N LEU A 141 -17.90 -28.30 3.46
CA LEU A 141 -17.95 -28.87 4.81
C LEU A 141 -19.36 -29.34 5.16
N TYR A 142 -20.38 -28.51 4.91
CA TYR A 142 -21.78 -28.87 5.18
C TYR A 142 -22.25 -30.07 4.37
N ILE A 143 -21.89 -30.17 3.09
CA ILE A 143 -22.25 -31.33 2.25
C ILE A 143 -21.63 -32.61 2.84
N VAL A 144 -20.35 -32.59 3.19
CA VAL A 144 -19.65 -33.77 3.73
C VAL A 144 -20.25 -34.19 5.08
N THR A 145 -20.51 -33.26 5.99
CA THR A 145 -21.09 -33.61 7.30
C THR A 145 -22.49 -34.18 7.16
N VAL A 146 -23.33 -33.62 6.29
CA VAL A 146 -24.68 -34.16 6.01
C VAL A 146 -24.60 -35.57 5.41
N VAL A 147 -23.73 -35.81 4.43
CA VAL A 147 -23.56 -37.14 3.82
C VAL A 147 -23.11 -38.17 4.84
N VAL A 148 -22.10 -37.83 5.66
CA VAL A 148 -21.59 -38.74 6.72
C VAL A 148 -22.71 -39.07 7.72
N MET A 149 -23.47 -38.07 8.17
CA MET A 149 -24.61 -38.29 9.07
C MET A 149 -25.67 -39.21 8.46
N ILE A 150 -26.03 -39.02 7.19
CA ILE A 150 -27.00 -39.88 6.48
C ILE A 150 -26.49 -41.33 6.40
N VAL A 151 -25.21 -41.53 6.07
CA VAL A 151 -24.60 -42.87 6.01
C VAL A 151 -24.62 -43.55 7.39
N PHE A 152 -24.30 -42.83 8.47
CA PHE A 152 -24.38 -43.35 9.84
C PHE A 152 -25.82 -43.73 10.22
N ILE A 153 -26.81 -42.91 9.87
CA ILE A 153 -28.22 -43.22 10.13
C ILE A 153 -28.65 -44.48 9.37
N ILE A 154 -28.34 -44.58 8.08
CA ILE A 154 -28.69 -45.75 7.25
C ILE A 154 -28.02 -47.02 7.80
N THR A 155 -26.73 -46.97 8.12
CA THR A 155 -26.00 -48.13 8.66
C THR A 155 -26.54 -48.58 10.01
N ALA A 156 -26.87 -47.65 10.91
CA ALA A 156 -27.51 -47.96 12.19
C ALA A 156 -28.90 -48.61 12.01
N ILE A 157 -29.72 -48.09 11.08
CA ILE A 157 -31.03 -48.69 10.74
C ILE A 157 -30.85 -50.11 10.20
N THR A 158 -29.91 -50.32 9.27
CA THR A 158 -29.64 -51.63 8.67
C THR A 158 -29.12 -52.63 9.71
N LEU A 159 -28.21 -52.21 10.60
CA LEU A 159 -27.71 -53.05 11.70
C LEU A 159 -28.83 -53.42 12.68
N ARG A 160 -29.69 -52.47 13.05
CA ARG A 160 -30.84 -52.75 13.91
C ARG A 160 -31.81 -53.73 13.27
N ARG A 161 -32.12 -53.58 11.98
CA ARG A 161 -32.97 -54.53 11.23
C ARG A 161 -32.37 -55.93 11.19
N LYS A 162 -31.04 -56.06 11.05
CA LYS A 162 -30.35 -57.36 11.11
C LYS A 162 -30.40 -58.03 12.48
N ARG A 163 -30.46 -57.26 13.58
CA ARG A 163 -30.56 -57.82 14.95
C ARG A 163 -31.95 -58.31 15.33
N HIS A 164 -33.00 -57.90 14.61
CA HIS A 164 -34.39 -58.29 14.85
C HIS A 164 -34.91 -59.32 13.83
N LYS A 165 -34.03 -59.90 13.01
CA LYS A 165 -34.27 -61.10 12.21
C LYS A 165 -33.43 -62.23 12.79
#